data_AF-A0A8T0PR14-F1
#
_entry.id   AF-A0A8T0PR14-F1
#
_cell.length_a   1.000
_cell.length_b   1.000
_cell.length_c   1.000
_cell.angle_alpha   90.00
_cell.angle_beta   90.00
_cell.angle_gamma   90.00
#
_symmetry.space_group_name_H-M   'P 1'
#
loop_
_entity.id
_entity.type
_entity.pdbx_description
1 polymer ?
#
loop_
_entity_poly.entity_id
_entity_poly.type
_entity_poly.pdbx_seq_one_letter_code
_entity_poly.pdbx_strand_id
1 'polypeptide(L)'
;MHDVMRGPGTTAIHLIHGVGPPHDVERGAYFGDTVAIDGVVMEEPDAGARAVGRAQGTYMLASQHEEVLAVAVTVALTAGPYNGSTFSVAGRVGVYDDKAEAVVVGGTGRLRCAAGYLTWRMVELVVSEG
;
A
#
# COMPACT_ATOMS: atom_id res chain seq x y z
N MET A 1 4.41 -3.46 -5.16
CA MET A 1 3.25 -4.27 -4.74
C MET A 1 2.10 -3.97 -5.68
N HIS A 2 1.20 -4.93 -5.90
CA HIS A 2 0.04 -4.73 -6.78
C HIS A 2 -1.23 -4.65 -5.96
N ASP A 3 -1.98 -3.57 -6.18
CA ASP A 3 -3.25 -3.29 -5.52
C ASP A 3 -4.37 -3.30 -6.55
N VAL A 4 -5.40 -4.13 -6.34
CA VAL A 4 -6.48 -4.38 -7.30
C VAL A 4 -7.80 -4.16 -6.60
N MET A 5 -8.43 -3.01 -6.85
CA MET A 5 -9.68 -2.61 -6.21
C MET A 5 -10.94 -3.14 -6.90
N ARG A 6 -10.86 -3.52 -8.18
CA ARG A 6 -12.02 -3.92 -9.00
C ARG A 6 -11.71 -5.10 -9.91
N GLY A 7 -12.73 -5.88 -10.24
CA GLY A 7 -12.64 -7.02 -11.14
C GLY A 7 -12.17 -8.33 -10.46
N PRO A 8 -12.01 -9.42 -11.24
CA PRO A 8 -11.52 -10.69 -10.71
C PRO A 8 -10.13 -10.56 -10.08
N GLY A 9 -9.91 -11.22 -8.93
CA GLY A 9 -8.62 -11.17 -8.25
C GLY A 9 -8.40 -9.92 -7.39
N THR A 10 -9.47 -9.26 -6.95
CA THR A 10 -9.44 -8.14 -5.99
C THR A 10 -8.51 -8.42 -4.81
N THR A 11 -7.59 -7.50 -4.57
CA THR A 11 -6.67 -7.49 -3.42
C THR A 11 -6.90 -6.31 -2.49
N ALA A 12 -7.74 -5.34 -2.87
CA ALA A 12 -8.15 -4.21 -2.05
C ALA A 12 -9.67 -4.08 -1.94
N ILE A 13 -10.16 -3.76 -0.75
CA ILE A 13 -11.58 -3.51 -0.50
C ILE A 13 -11.75 -2.19 0.22
N HIS A 14 -12.63 -1.34 -0.31
CA HIS A 14 -13.06 -0.11 0.33
C HIS A 14 -13.91 -0.45 1.58
N LEU A 15 -13.40 -0.12 2.77
CA LEU A 15 -14.04 -0.41 4.05
C LEU A 15 -14.95 0.73 4.52
N ILE A 16 -14.46 1.96 4.42
CA ILE A 16 -15.14 3.15 4.92
C ILE A 16 -15.18 4.16 3.81
N HIS A 17 -16.39 4.51 3.36
CA HIS A 17 -16.60 5.64 2.46
C HIS A 17 -16.54 6.93 3.26
N GLY A 18 -15.53 7.75 2.97
CA GLY A 18 -15.31 9.07 3.53
C GLY A 18 -16.49 9.99 3.22
N VAL A 19 -16.83 10.81 4.21
CA VAL A 19 -17.87 11.85 4.10
C VAL A 19 -17.27 13.26 4.14
N GLY A 20 -15.95 13.35 4.03
CA GLY A 20 -15.21 14.61 3.98
C GLY A 20 -15.21 15.26 2.61
N PRO A 21 -14.39 16.32 2.42
CA PRO A 21 -14.20 16.94 1.12
C PRO A 21 -13.77 15.92 0.05
N PRO A 22 -14.26 16.05 -1.20
CA PRO A 22 -13.78 15.24 -2.32
C PRO A 22 -12.36 15.65 -2.71
N HIS A 23 -11.64 14.72 -3.32
CA HIS A 23 -10.35 14.98 -3.98
C HIS A 23 -10.51 15.10 -5.50
N ASP A 24 -9.58 15.84 -6.12
CA ASP A 24 -9.70 16.26 -7.51
C ASP A 24 -9.03 15.29 -8.51
N VAL A 25 -7.97 14.56 -8.12
CA VAL A 25 -7.21 13.73 -9.07
C VAL A 25 -7.89 12.38 -9.26
N GLU A 26 -8.27 11.70 -8.19
CA GLU A 26 -9.05 10.47 -8.25
C GLU A 26 -10.55 10.75 -8.06
N ARG A 27 -11.30 10.75 -9.17
CA ARG A 27 -12.75 10.96 -9.12
C ARG A 27 -13.43 9.93 -8.24
N GLY A 28 -14.10 10.40 -7.21
CA GLY A 28 -14.83 9.56 -6.25
C GLY A 28 -14.02 9.17 -5.02
N ALA A 29 -12.81 9.72 -4.86
CA ALA A 29 -12.05 9.66 -3.63
C ALA A 29 -12.42 10.82 -2.69
N TYR A 30 -12.60 10.51 -1.41
CA TYR A 30 -12.99 11.46 -0.36
C TYR A 30 -12.05 11.37 0.83
N PHE A 31 -11.86 12.49 1.53
CA PHE A 31 -11.19 12.48 2.82
C PHE A 31 -11.88 11.49 3.78
N GLY A 32 -11.07 10.58 4.34
CA GLY A 32 -11.51 9.51 5.23
C GLY A 32 -11.79 8.17 4.54
N ASP A 33 -11.77 8.11 3.21
CA ASP A 33 -11.85 6.83 2.49
C ASP A 33 -10.76 5.88 3.02
N THR A 34 -11.16 4.68 3.43
CA THR A 34 -10.27 3.68 4.04
C THR A 34 -10.37 2.37 3.31
N VAL A 35 -9.22 1.80 2.95
CA VAL A 35 -9.10 0.57 2.18
C VAL A 35 -8.32 -0.47 2.98
N ALA A 36 -8.80 -1.71 2.98
CA ALA A 36 -8.01 -2.86 3.41
C ALA A 36 -7.35 -3.52 2.19
N ILE A 37 -6.11 -3.97 2.38
CA ILE A 37 -5.29 -4.56 1.33
C ILE A 37 -4.71 -5.92 1.71
N ASP A 38 -4.55 -6.76 0.69
CA ASP A 38 -3.75 -7.98 0.66
C ASP A 38 -3.08 -8.10 -0.71
N GLY A 39 -2.15 -7.19 -1.00
CA GLY A 39 -1.49 -7.06 -2.31
C GLY A 39 -0.26 -7.94 -2.43
N VAL A 40 -0.01 -8.49 -3.63
CA VAL A 40 1.22 -9.25 -3.89
C VAL A 40 2.44 -8.33 -4.00
N VAL A 41 3.57 -8.75 -3.45
CA VAL A 41 4.87 -8.08 -3.60
C VAL A 41 5.72 -8.92 -4.55
N MET A 42 6.15 -8.31 -5.65
CA MET A 42 6.98 -8.90 -6.70
C MET A 42 8.41 -8.35 -6.62
N GLU A 43 9.39 -9.07 -7.16
CA GLU A 43 10.77 -8.57 -7.29
C GLU A 43 10.88 -7.33 -8.19
N GLU A 44 10.03 -7.27 -9.21
CA GLU A 44 9.98 -6.20 -10.20
C GLU A 44 8.53 -5.75 -10.37
N PRO A 45 8.26 -4.56 -10.97
CA PRO A 45 6.90 -4.10 -11.19
C PRO A 45 6.04 -5.00 -12.10
N ASP A 46 6.67 -5.85 -12.91
CA ASP A 46 6.01 -6.75 -13.86
C ASP A 46 5.15 -7.84 -13.18
N ALA A 47 3.96 -8.12 -13.73
CA ALA A 47 3.01 -9.08 -13.16
C ALA A 47 3.41 -10.55 -13.33
N GLY A 48 4.27 -10.87 -14.29
CA GLY A 48 4.89 -12.18 -14.46
C GLY A 48 6.18 -12.35 -13.64
N ALA A 49 6.65 -11.31 -12.96
CA ALA A 49 7.82 -11.38 -12.10
C ALA A 49 7.57 -12.30 -10.89
N ARG A 50 8.67 -12.72 -10.27
CA ARG A 50 8.62 -13.63 -9.14
C ARG A 50 8.01 -12.94 -7.93
N ALA A 51 6.97 -13.54 -7.37
CA ALA A 51 6.42 -13.13 -6.08
C ALA A 51 7.43 -13.39 -4.94
N VAL A 52 7.56 -12.40 -4.04
CA VAL A 52 8.45 -12.43 -2.86
C VAL A 52 7.73 -12.22 -1.55
N GLY A 53 6.46 -11.84 -1.57
CA GLY A 53 5.70 -11.61 -0.35
C GLY A 53 4.31 -11.05 -0.60
N ARG A 54 3.69 -10.57 0.48
CA ARG A 54 2.40 -9.88 0.46
C ARG A 54 2.44 -8.64 1.37
N ALA A 55 1.77 -7.57 0.95
CA ALA A 55 1.57 -6.35 1.71
C ALA A 55 0.12 -6.35 2.22
N GLN A 56 -0.05 -6.36 3.53
CA GLN A 56 -1.32 -6.59 4.21
C GLN A 56 -1.58 -5.52 5.24
N GLY A 57 -2.77 -4.93 5.25
CA GLY A 57 -3.11 -3.88 6.23
C GLY A 57 -4.14 -2.92 5.69
N THR A 58 -4.00 -1.65 6.04
CA THR A 58 -4.91 -0.59 5.60
C THR A 58 -4.16 0.66 5.16
N TYR A 59 -4.85 1.45 4.34
CA TYR A 59 -4.52 2.85 4.12
C TYR A 59 -5.78 3.71 4.13
N MET A 60 -5.63 4.99 4.43
CA MET A 60 -6.72 5.96 4.48
C MET A 60 -6.31 7.28 3.84
N LEU A 61 -7.21 7.92 3.08
CA LEU A 61 -7.03 9.29 2.61
C LEU A 61 -7.13 10.26 3.81
N ALA A 62 -5.98 10.78 4.22
CA ALA A 62 -5.78 11.38 5.55
C ALA A 62 -5.55 12.90 5.52
N SER A 63 -5.59 13.54 4.35
CA SER A 63 -5.52 15.00 4.23
C SER A 63 -6.82 15.53 3.61
N GLN A 64 -7.29 16.69 4.08
CA GLN A 64 -8.48 17.35 3.52
C GLN A 64 -8.19 18.12 2.22
N HIS A 65 -6.91 18.29 1.87
CA HIS A 65 -6.47 19.17 0.78
C HIS A 65 -5.55 18.48 -0.23
N GLU A 66 -4.96 17.34 0.15
CA GLU A 66 -4.00 16.60 -0.67
C GLU A 66 -4.40 15.12 -0.70
N GLU A 67 -4.17 14.41 -1.79
CA GLU A 67 -4.35 12.95 -1.83
C GLU A 67 -3.14 12.26 -1.20
N VAL A 68 -3.28 12.08 0.11
CA VAL A 68 -2.23 11.55 0.96
C VAL A 68 -2.80 10.37 1.73
N LEU A 69 -2.10 9.26 1.67
CA LEU A 69 -2.41 8.06 2.42
C LEU A 69 -1.73 8.09 3.79
N ALA A 70 -2.48 7.85 4.86
CA ALA A 70 -1.95 7.31 6.09
C ALA A 70 -1.93 5.78 5.95
N VAL A 71 -0.73 5.19 5.92
CA VAL A 71 -0.56 3.74 5.74
C VAL A 71 -0.28 3.04 7.06
N ALA A 72 -0.83 1.84 7.21
CA ALA A 72 -0.53 0.90 8.29
C ALA A 72 -0.49 -0.52 7.68
N VAL A 73 0.69 -0.92 7.24
CA VAL A 73 0.87 -2.12 6.40
C VAL A 73 1.95 -3.01 6.97
N THR A 74 1.71 -4.32 7.00
CA THR A 74 2.73 -5.34 7.28
C THR A 74 3.09 -6.05 5.98
N VAL A 75 4.38 -6.15 5.69
CA VAL A 75 4.89 -6.93 4.56
C VAL A 75 5.36 -8.28 5.09
N ALA A 76 4.73 -9.35 4.60
CA ALA A 76 5.10 -10.72 4.88
C ALA A 76 5.95 -11.28 3.73
N LEU A 77 7.21 -11.62 4.02
CA LEU A 77 8.15 -12.13 3.02
C LEU A 77 8.02 -13.66 2.94
N THR A 78 7.89 -14.18 1.72
CA THR A 78 7.67 -15.61 1.44
C THR A 78 8.80 -16.25 0.65
N ALA A 79 9.87 -15.49 0.36
CA ALA A 79 10.99 -15.95 -0.44
C ALA A 79 12.34 -15.41 0.05
N GLY A 80 13.41 -16.05 -0.43
CA GLY A 80 14.78 -15.63 -0.17
C GLY A 80 15.19 -15.80 1.30
N PRO A 81 16.24 -15.10 1.74
CA PRO A 81 16.80 -15.27 3.08
C PRO A 81 15.81 -14.89 4.20
N TYR A 82 14.87 -13.99 3.94
CA TYR A 82 13.93 -13.50 4.93
C TYR A 82 12.56 -14.21 4.88
N ASN A 83 12.45 -15.34 4.16
CA ASN A 83 11.22 -16.13 4.11
C ASN A 83 10.68 -16.42 5.52
N GLY A 84 9.40 -16.14 5.75
CA GLY A 84 8.71 -16.28 7.03
C GLY A 84 8.91 -15.10 7.99
N SER A 85 9.69 -14.08 7.60
CA SER A 85 9.82 -12.83 8.37
C SER A 85 8.83 -11.78 7.88
N THR A 86 8.50 -10.84 8.75
CA THR A 86 7.68 -9.68 8.40
C THR A 86 8.35 -8.37 8.81
N PHE A 87 7.97 -7.26 8.17
CA PHE A 87 8.23 -5.93 8.68
C PHE A 87 6.96 -5.08 8.59
N SER A 88 6.78 -4.17 9.56
CA SER A 88 5.62 -3.29 9.63
C SER A 88 6.00 -1.87 9.25
N VAL A 89 5.11 -1.23 8.51
CA VAL A 89 5.28 0.07 7.88
C VAL A 89 4.15 0.97 8.34
N ALA A 90 4.49 2.18 8.75
CA ALA A 90 3.54 3.25 9.01
C ALA A 90 4.03 4.55 8.38
N GLY A 91 3.13 5.44 7.95
CA GLY A 91 3.59 6.74 7.45
C GLY A 91 2.57 7.51 6.63
N ARG A 92 3.02 8.68 6.18
CA ARG A 92 2.32 9.59 5.27
C ARG A 92 2.89 9.38 3.86
N VAL A 93 2.08 8.90 2.93
CA VAL A 93 2.48 8.62 1.55
C VAL A 93 1.66 9.52 0.61
N GLY A 94 2.31 10.47 -0.07
CA GLY A 94 1.66 11.19 -1.17
C GLY A 94 1.47 10.24 -2.33
N VAL A 95 0.22 10.11 -2.82
CA VAL A 95 -0.15 9.10 -3.82
C VAL A 95 0.65 9.29 -5.13
N TYR A 96 0.86 10.54 -5.52
CA TYR A 96 1.48 10.95 -6.78
C TYR A 96 2.88 11.53 -6.62
N ASP A 97 3.48 11.44 -5.42
CA ASP A 97 4.85 11.88 -5.22
C ASP A 97 5.81 10.97 -6.00
N ASP A 98 6.81 11.55 -6.66
CA ASP A 98 7.88 10.79 -7.34
C ASP A 98 8.59 9.82 -6.39
N LYS A 99 8.65 10.20 -5.11
CA LYS A 99 9.21 9.41 -4.03
C LYS A 99 8.63 9.87 -2.69
N ALA A 100 7.80 9.04 -2.07
CA ALA A 100 7.37 9.19 -0.68
C ALA A 100 8.18 8.27 0.24
N GLU A 101 8.33 8.62 1.51
CA GLU A 101 9.00 7.79 2.51
C GLU A 101 8.04 7.37 3.62
N ALA A 102 8.12 6.10 4.04
CA ALA A 102 7.37 5.57 5.17
C ALA A 102 8.32 4.84 6.12
N VAL A 103 8.01 4.87 7.42
CA VAL A 103 8.87 4.31 8.46
C VAL A 103 8.63 2.81 8.59
N VAL A 104 9.73 2.04 8.67
CA VAL A 104 9.70 0.67 9.17
C VAL A 104 9.74 0.73 10.68
N VAL A 105 8.60 0.43 11.31
CA VAL A 105 8.41 0.56 12.78
C VAL A 105 8.82 -0.68 13.55
N GLY A 106 9.08 -1.79 12.86
CA GLY A 106 9.42 -3.06 13.49
C GLY A 106 9.43 -4.21 12.50
N GLY A 107 9.78 -5.40 13.00
CA GLY A 107 9.71 -6.63 12.24
C GLY A 107 9.74 -7.88 13.11
N THR A 108 9.51 -9.02 12.46
CA THR A 108 9.47 -10.36 13.08
C THR A 108 10.49 -11.28 12.42
N GLY A 109 10.68 -12.48 13.00
CA GLY A 109 11.62 -13.47 12.47
C GLY A 109 13.05 -12.92 12.40
N ARG A 110 13.65 -12.97 11.22
CA ARG A 110 15.02 -12.47 10.98
C ARG A 110 15.10 -10.94 10.94
N LEU A 111 13.96 -10.25 10.88
CA LEU A 111 13.85 -8.79 10.92
C LEU A 111 13.42 -8.28 12.31
N ARG A 112 13.61 -9.09 13.36
CA ARG A 112 13.29 -8.67 14.72
C ARG A 112 14.06 -7.41 15.09
N CYS A 113 13.36 -6.42 15.65
CA CYS A 113 13.90 -5.10 15.99
C CYS A 113 14.39 -4.29 14.77
N ALA A 114 13.98 -4.64 13.55
CA ALA A 114 14.25 -3.81 12.39
C ALA A 114 13.63 -2.41 12.56
N ALA A 115 14.42 -1.39 12.28
CA ALA A 115 13.99 0.00 12.20
C ALA A 115 14.65 0.62 10.98
N GLY A 116 13.94 1.50 10.28
CA GLY A 116 14.42 2.10 9.06
C GLY A 116 13.30 2.77 8.29
N TYR A 117 13.44 2.85 6.97
CA TYR A 117 12.44 3.44 6.09
C TYR A 117 12.35 2.64 4.79
N LEU A 118 11.24 2.81 4.10
CA LEU A 118 11.09 2.42 2.71
C LEU A 118 10.70 3.61 1.87
N THR A 119 10.88 3.46 0.57
CA THR A 119 10.48 4.47 -0.42
C THR A 119 9.31 3.93 -1.23
N TRP A 120 8.28 4.75 -1.36
CA TRP A 120 7.08 4.46 -2.13
C TRP A 120 7.05 5.30 -3.39
N ARG A 121 6.62 4.70 -4.50
CA ARG A 121 6.35 5.37 -5.76
C ARG A 121 5.24 4.61 -6.48
N MET A 122 4.25 5.33 -7.00
CA MET A 122 3.26 4.76 -7.92
C MET A 122 3.93 4.49 -9.27
N VAL A 123 3.93 3.24 -9.71
CA VAL A 123 4.50 2.84 -11.01
C VAL A 123 3.47 2.98 -12.11
N GLU A 124 2.27 2.47 -11.88
CA GLU A 124 1.18 2.48 -12.84
C GLU A 124 -0.16 2.57 -12.09
N LEU A 125 -1.07 3.38 -12.61
CA LEU A 125 -2.46 3.45 -12.17
C LEU A 125 -3.35 3.05 -13.35
N VAL A 126 -4.02 1.92 -13.23
CA VAL A 126 -4.97 1.44 -14.24
C VAL A 126 -6.38 1.68 -13.74
N VAL A 127 -7.10 2.59 -14.41
CA VAL A 127 -8.51 2.83 -14.13
C VAL A 127 -9.34 1.99 -15.09
N SER A 128 -10.03 0.96 -14.59
CA SER A 128 -10.98 0.22 -15.42
C SER A 128 -12.22 1.09 -15.64
N GLU A 129 -12.47 1.47 -16.89
CA GLU A 129 -13.81 1.94 -17.28
C GLU A 129 -14.79 0.77 -17.13
N GLY A 130 -15.91 1.03 -16.47
CA GLY A 130 -16.95 0.02 -16.24
C GLY A 130 -17.69 -0.36 -17.51
#